data_AF-A0A6G2G124-F1
#
_entry.id   AF-A0A6G2G124-F1
#
_cell.length_a   1.000
_cell.length_b   1.000
_cell.length_c   1.000
_cell.angle_alpha   90.00
_cell.angle_beta   90.00
_cell.angle_gamma   90.00
#
_symmetry.space_group_name_H-M   'P 1'
#
loop_
_entity.id
_entity.type
_entity.pdbx_description
1 polymer ?
#
loop_
_entity_poly.entity_id
_entity_poly.type
_entity_poly.pdbx_seq_one_letter_code
_entity_poly.pdbx_strand_id
1 'polypeptide(L)'
;MPPGASRVWNNAVMELGGVACGKTPRCDEEGCPWREWCHAYQTGDFTAPDVPTQPSFEGSRRQFRGRIVRLLGEREEMEMDALGHRIRVDYSPDGEHGREWLRGLCSDLVDDGLIEVDETEDGVVARLRG
;
A
#
# COMPACT_ATOMS: atom_id res chain seq x y z
N MET A 1 -14.13 -0.89 17.34
CA MET A 1 -13.01 -1.76 17.74
C MET A 1 -12.47 -1.29 19.09
N PRO A 2 -12.18 -2.19 20.05
CA PRO A 2 -11.67 -1.80 21.36
C PRO A 2 -10.28 -1.12 21.25
N PRO A 3 -9.99 -0.09 22.08
CA PRO A 3 -8.66 0.52 22.12
C PRO A 3 -7.56 -0.51 22.40
N GLY A 4 -6.46 -0.46 21.66
CA GLY A 4 -5.32 -1.37 21.82
C GLY A 4 -5.52 -2.79 21.26
N ALA A 5 -6.71 -3.13 20.74
CA ALA A 5 -7.00 -4.46 20.24
C ALA A 5 -6.85 -4.60 18.70
N SER A 6 -6.28 -3.60 18.02
CA SER A 6 -6.25 -3.54 16.54
C SER A 6 -5.69 -4.79 15.89
N ARG A 7 -4.59 -5.32 16.42
CA ARG A 7 -3.96 -6.54 15.90
C ARG A 7 -4.89 -7.75 16.00
N VAL A 8 -5.50 -7.96 17.16
CA VAL A 8 -6.39 -9.10 17.40
C VAL A 8 -7.65 -8.98 16.56
N TRP A 9 -8.21 -7.78 16.48
CA TRP A 9 -9.40 -7.50 15.67
C TRP A 9 -9.16 -7.75 14.18
N ASN A 10 -8.09 -7.18 13.62
CA ASN A 10 -7.75 -7.36 12.21
C ASN A 10 -7.50 -8.83 11.86
N ASN A 11 -6.76 -9.56 12.72
CA ASN A 11 -6.51 -10.97 12.51
C ASN A 11 -7.81 -11.80 12.56
N ALA A 12 -8.69 -11.53 13.51
CA ALA A 12 -9.96 -12.25 13.64
C ALA A 12 -10.88 -12.01 12.42
N VAL A 13 -10.94 -10.77 11.92
CA VAL A 13 -11.73 -10.45 10.72
C VAL A 13 -11.15 -11.11 9.46
N MET A 14 -9.82 -11.12 9.31
CA MET A 14 -9.18 -11.81 8.19
C MET A 14 -9.43 -13.32 8.22
N GLU A 15 -9.32 -13.95 9.39
CA GLU A 15 -9.60 -15.37 9.57
C GLU A 15 -11.04 -15.70 9.23
N LEU A 16 -12.01 -14.92 9.73
CA LEU A 16 -13.42 -15.08 9.40
C LEU A 16 -13.67 -14.94 7.88
N GLY A 17 -12.99 -13.99 7.25
CA GLY A 17 -13.04 -13.78 5.80
C GLY A 17 -12.55 -15.00 5.02
N GLY A 18 -11.46 -15.63 5.47
CA GLY A 18 -10.86 -16.80 4.84
C GLY A 18 -11.62 -18.11 5.08
N VAL A 19 -12.19 -18.29 6.27
CA VAL A 19 -12.88 -19.53 6.67
C VAL A 19 -14.33 -19.53 6.17
N ALA A 20 -15.08 -18.45 6.44
CA ALA A 20 -16.53 -18.44 6.23
C ALA A 20 -16.99 -17.49 5.11
N CYS A 21 -16.50 -16.26 5.05
CA CYS A 21 -17.13 -15.23 4.19
C CYS A 21 -16.86 -15.44 2.70
N GLY A 22 -15.61 -15.76 2.31
CA GLY A 22 -15.23 -16.25 0.98
C GLY A 22 -15.80 -15.47 -0.23
N LYS A 23 -15.64 -16.05 -1.43
CA LYS A 23 -16.40 -15.62 -2.64
C LYS A 23 -17.77 -16.30 -2.71
N THR A 24 -17.81 -17.56 -2.30
CA THR A 24 -19.03 -18.32 -2.02
C THR A 24 -19.05 -18.57 -0.52
N PRO A 25 -19.84 -17.81 0.25
CA PRO A 25 -19.84 -17.91 1.71
C PRO A 25 -20.28 -19.28 2.21
N ARG A 26 -19.60 -19.79 3.24
CA ARG A 26 -19.87 -21.06 3.92
C ARG A 26 -20.39 -20.82 5.34
N CYS A 27 -21.24 -19.78 5.49
CA CYS A 27 -21.66 -19.26 6.79
C CYS A 27 -22.29 -20.30 7.70
N ASP A 28 -23.11 -21.22 7.18
CA ASP A 28 -23.76 -22.27 7.96
C ASP A 28 -22.81 -23.41 8.32
N GLU A 29 -22.04 -23.89 7.34
CA GLU A 29 -21.08 -24.98 7.50
C GLU A 29 -20.00 -24.65 8.52
N GLU A 30 -19.51 -23.41 8.51
CA GLU A 30 -18.44 -22.93 9.38
C GLU A 30 -18.96 -22.30 10.68
N GLY A 31 -20.29 -22.29 10.89
CA GLY A 31 -20.89 -21.71 12.09
C GLY A 31 -20.55 -20.23 12.27
N CYS A 32 -20.66 -19.43 11.21
CA CYS A 32 -20.26 -18.02 11.21
C CYS A 32 -20.92 -17.25 12.36
N PRO A 33 -20.13 -16.64 13.27
CA PRO A 33 -20.67 -15.98 14.45
C PRO A 33 -21.46 -14.71 14.11
N TRP A 34 -21.33 -14.19 12.88
CA TRP A 34 -21.97 -12.95 12.47
C TRP A 34 -23.37 -13.14 11.87
N ARG A 35 -23.87 -14.37 11.73
CA ARG A 35 -25.16 -14.66 11.05
C ARG A 35 -26.32 -13.82 11.56
N GLU A 36 -26.40 -13.59 12.87
CA GLU A 36 -27.46 -12.78 13.49
C GLU A 36 -27.39 -11.30 13.09
N TRP A 37 -26.20 -10.79 12.76
CA TRP A 37 -25.97 -9.37 12.45
C TRP A 37 -25.60 -9.11 10.98
N CYS A 38 -25.37 -10.16 10.18
CA CYS A 38 -24.89 -10.06 8.81
C CYS A 38 -26.06 -9.83 7.85
N HIS A 39 -26.17 -8.61 7.31
CA HIS A 39 -27.20 -8.26 6.35
C HIS A 39 -27.18 -9.17 5.10
N ALA A 40 -26.01 -9.41 4.52
CA ALA A 40 -25.86 -10.27 3.34
C ALA A 40 -26.36 -11.70 3.59
N TYR A 41 -26.12 -12.26 4.78
CA TYR A 41 -26.65 -13.56 5.17
C TYR A 41 -28.18 -13.54 5.34
N GLN A 42 -28.72 -12.49 5.95
CA GLN A 42 -30.17 -12.34 6.17
C GLN A 42 -30.95 -12.14 4.87
N THR A 43 -30.39 -11.42 3.91
CA THR A 43 -31.05 -11.14 2.61
C THR A 43 -30.72 -12.15 1.53
N GLY A 44 -29.65 -12.94 1.71
CA GLY A 44 -29.09 -13.81 0.68
C GLY A 44 -28.33 -13.07 -0.41
N ASP A 45 -28.14 -11.75 -0.29
CA ASP A 45 -27.39 -10.94 -1.25
C ASP A 45 -25.93 -10.80 -0.80
N PHE A 46 -25.06 -11.61 -1.41
CA PHE A 46 -23.62 -11.56 -1.22
C PHE A 46 -22.89 -10.78 -2.31
N THR A 47 -23.61 -9.96 -3.07
CA THR A 47 -23.01 -9.13 -4.10
C THR A 47 -22.18 -8.03 -3.44
N ALA A 48 -20.87 -8.04 -3.71
CA ALA A 48 -20.02 -6.93 -3.33
C ALA A 48 -20.21 -5.76 -4.31
N PRO A 49 -20.16 -4.50 -3.86
CA PRO A 49 -20.15 -3.36 -4.78
C PRO A 49 -18.95 -3.49 -5.74
N ASP A 50 -19.15 -3.06 -6.98
CA ASP A 50 -18.05 -2.99 -7.94
C ASP A 50 -16.95 -2.08 -7.39
N VAL A 51 -15.81 -2.69 -7.08
CA VAL A 51 -14.59 -1.97 -6.75
C VAL A 51 -13.77 -1.78 -8.02
N PRO A 52 -13.11 -0.62 -8.21
CA PRO A 52 -12.23 -0.42 -9.35
C PRO A 52 -11.23 -1.57 -9.45
N THR A 53 -11.16 -2.21 -10.62
CA THR A 53 -10.16 -3.24 -10.86
C THR A 53 -8.78 -2.65 -10.66
N GLN A 54 -7.93 -3.38 -9.94
CA GLN A 54 -6.56 -2.95 -9.72
C GLN A 54 -5.87 -2.72 -11.08
N PRO A 55 -5.26 -1.54 -11.31
CA PRO A 55 -4.58 -1.26 -12.57
C PRO A 55 -3.37 -2.17 -12.78
N SER A 56 -2.85 -2.19 -14.02
CA SER A 56 -1.63 -2.91 -14.38
C SER A 56 -0.48 -2.57 -13.45
N PHE A 57 0.38 -3.55 -13.18
CA PHE A 57 1.58 -3.32 -12.37
C PHE A 57 2.54 -2.35 -13.07
N GLU A 58 2.79 -2.56 -14.36
CA GLU A 58 3.65 -1.70 -15.18
C GLU A 58 3.11 -0.27 -15.21
N GLY A 59 4.00 0.69 -14.94
CA GLY A 59 3.69 2.12 -14.84
C GLY A 59 2.99 2.55 -13.55
N SER A 60 2.68 1.63 -12.63
CA SER A 60 1.95 1.97 -11.40
C SER A 60 2.84 2.61 -10.33
N ARG A 61 2.23 3.39 -9.44
CA ARG A 61 2.91 3.91 -8.22
C ARG A 61 3.58 2.79 -7.43
N ARG A 62 2.90 1.64 -7.28
CA ARG A 62 3.42 0.42 -6.63
C ARG A 62 4.77 -0.01 -7.21
N GLN A 63 4.90 -0.03 -8.53
CA GLN A 63 6.14 -0.43 -9.19
C GLN A 63 7.27 0.54 -8.84
N PHE A 64 7.04 1.85 -8.97
CA PHE A 64 8.06 2.85 -8.71
C PHE A 64 8.46 2.93 -7.23
N ARG A 65 7.50 2.81 -6.30
CA ARG A 65 7.79 2.69 -4.86
C ARG A 65 8.71 1.51 -4.57
N GLY A 66 8.41 0.35 -5.13
CA GLY A 66 9.26 -0.85 -4.98
C GLY A 66 10.66 -0.66 -5.57
N ARG A 67 10.79 0.05 -6.70
CA ARG A 67 12.10 0.40 -7.29
C ARG A 67 12.91 1.32 -6.37
N ILE A 68 12.27 2.31 -5.73
CA ILE A 68 12.92 3.22 -4.78
C ILE A 68 13.46 2.44 -3.59
N VAL A 69 12.61 1.66 -2.91
CA VAL A 69 13.02 0.86 -1.74
C VAL A 69 14.16 -0.08 -2.09
N ARG A 70 14.06 -0.78 -3.23
CA ARG A 70 15.14 -1.67 -3.68
C ARG A 70 16.44 -0.91 -3.91
N LEU A 71 16.40 0.22 -4.61
CA LEU A 71 17.59 0.98 -4.94
C LEU A 71 18.26 1.58 -3.70
N LEU A 72 17.47 2.10 -2.75
CA LEU A 72 17.99 2.59 -1.47
C LEU A 72 18.45 1.45 -0.53
N GLY A 73 17.95 0.23 -0.73
CA GLY A 73 18.53 -0.96 -0.08
C GLY A 73 19.90 -1.35 -0.64
N GLU A 74 20.19 -0.99 -1.89
CA GLU A 74 21.49 -1.20 -2.53
C GLU A 74 22.45 0.00 -2.31
N ARG A 75 21.92 1.18 -1.94
CA ARG A 75 22.66 2.42 -1.69
C ARG A 75 22.08 3.15 -0.48
N GLU A 76 22.91 3.35 0.55
CA GLU A 76 22.50 3.91 1.84
C GLU A 76 21.68 5.21 1.72
N GLU A 77 22.06 6.11 0.81
CA GLU A 77 21.33 7.36 0.55
C GLU A 77 21.51 7.85 -0.90
N MET A 78 20.58 8.67 -1.39
CA MET A 78 20.64 9.31 -2.72
C MET A 78 19.96 10.68 -2.72
N GLU A 79 20.55 11.63 -3.43
CA GLU A 79 19.91 12.92 -3.76
C GLU A 79 18.67 12.70 -4.66
N MET A 80 17.64 13.53 -4.48
CA MET A 80 16.31 13.40 -5.09
C MET A 80 16.33 13.34 -6.62
N ASP A 81 17.03 14.25 -7.31
CA ASP A 81 17.12 14.21 -8.77
C ASP A 81 17.95 13.01 -9.23
N ALA A 82 19.05 12.68 -8.54
CA ALA A 82 19.82 11.48 -8.84
C ALA A 82 18.99 10.19 -8.70
N LEU A 83 18.11 10.12 -7.69
CA LEU A 83 17.14 9.05 -7.51
C LEU A 83 16.17 9.01 -8.69
N GLY A 84 15.58 10.16 -9.07
CA GLY A 84 14.65 10.27 -10.19
C GLY A 84 15.18 9.67 -11.49
N HIS A 85 16.39 10.05 -11.89
CA HIS A 85 17.05 9.54 -13.11
C HIS A 85 17.31 8.02 -13.08
N ARG A 86 17.40 7.39 -11.89
CA ARG A 86 17.54 5.92 -11.76
C ARG A 86 16.20 5.20 -11.74
N ILE A 87 15.17 5.85 -11.23
CA ILE A 87 13.83 5.27 -11.08
C ILE A 87 13.03 5.34 -12.38
N ARG A 88 13.32 6.30 -13.26
CA ARG A 88 12.54 6.47 -14.49
C ARG A 88 13.39 7.06 -15.62
N VAL A 89 13.24 6.51 -16.83
CA VAL A 89 14.05 6.89 -18.00
C VAL A 89 13.69 8.27 -18.56
N ASP A 90 12.42 8.63 -18.50
CA ASP A 90 11.84 9.92 -18.89
C ASP A 90 11.69 10.87 -17.70
N TYR A 91 12.45 10.65 -16.62
CA TYR A 91 12.53 11.62 -15.52
C TYR A 91 13.08 12.95 -16.02
N SER A 92 12.38 14.03 -15.71
CA SER A 92 12.80 15.40 -15.96
C SER A 92 12.39 16.23 -14.76
N PRO A 93 13.30 16.93 -14.05
CA PRO A 93 13.00 17.57 -12.77
C PRO A 93 11.75 18.46 -12.77
N ASP A 94 11.50 19.16 -13.87
CA ASP A 94 10.38 20.09 -14.04
C ASP A 94 9.27 19.54 -14.95
N GLY A 95 9.30 18.25 -15.28
CA GLY A 95 8.30 17.56 -16.12
C GLY A 95 7.19 16.86 -15.32
N GLU A 96 6.28 16.18 -16.03
CA GLU A 96 5.17 15.40 -15.42
C GLU A 96 5.69 14.32 -14.46
N HIS A 97 6.78 13.64 -14.84
CA HIS A 97 7.48 12.69 -13.99
C HIS A 97 8.72 13.32 -13.35
N GLY A 98 8.58 14.54 -12.86
CA GLY A 98 9.65 15.31 -12.21
C GLY A 98 9.66 15.24 -10.69
N ARG A 99 10.20 16.28 -10.07
CA ARG A 99 10.42 16.32 -8.62
C ARG A 99 9.14 16.19 -7.82
N GLU A 100 8.05 16.82 -8.26
CA GLU A 100 6.76 16.74 -7.56
C GLU A 100 6.21 15.31 -7.54
N TRP A 101 6.24 14.64 -8.69
CA TRP A 101 5.85 13.23 -8.82
C TRP A 101 6.69 12.32 -7.92
N LEU A 102 8.01 12.50 -7.94
CA LEU A 102 8.94 11.69 -7.14
C LEU A 102 8.77 11.95 -5.64
N ARG A 103 8.62 13.22 -5.23
CA ARG A 103 8.30 13.60 -3.84
C ARG A 103 7.01 12.96 -3.38
N GLY A 104 5.99 12.92 -4.23
CA GLY A 104 4.74 12.20 -3.92
C GLY A 104 4.98 10.71 -3.65
N LEU A 105 5.83 10.03 -4.41
CA LEU A 105 6.17 8.63 -4.14
C LEU A 105 6.98 8.46 -2.86
N CYS A 106 7.91 9.37 -2.58
CA CYS A 106 8.72 9.36 -1.38
C CYS A 106 7.88 9.65 -0.14
N SER A 107 6.90 10.56 -0.22
CA SER A 107 5.96 10.85 0.86
C SER A 107 5.18 9.60 1.27
N ASP A 108 4.60 8.88 0.30
CA ASP A 108 3.91 7.60 0.59
C ASP A 108 4.85 6.56 1.25
N LEU A 109 6.15 6.59 0.96
CA LEU A 109 7.13 5.69 1.56
C LEU A 109 7.56 6.13 2.97
N VAL A 110 7.63 7.45 3.22
CA VAL A 110 7.86 8.02 4.55
C VAL A 110 6.67 7.72 5.47
N ASP A 111 5.44 7.90 4.97
CA ASP A 111 4.22 7.60 5.72
C ASP A 111 4.12 6.11 6.10
N ASP A 112 4.57 5.23 5.20
CA ASP A 112 4.69 3.79 5.47
C ASP A 112 5.90 3.44 6.37
N GLY A 113 6.74 4.41 6.72
CA GLY A 113 7.92 4.24 7.56
C GLY A 113 9.06 3.45 6.90
N LEU A 114 9.11 3.42 5.57
CA LEU A 114 10.09 2.64 4.80
C LEU A 114 11.36 3.43 4.45
N ILE A 115 11.25 4.75 4.30
CA ILE A 115 12.39 5.63 3.99
C ILE A 115 12.33 6.87 4.90
N GLU A 116 13.44 7.60 4.93
CA GLU A 116 13.54 8.94 5.49
C GLU A 116 13.99 9.91 4.38
N VAL A 117 13.54 11.17 4.46
CA VAL A 117 13.90 12.23 3.52
C VAL A 117 14.32 13.45 4.31
N ASP A 118 15.51 13.96 4.03
CA ASP A 118 16.12 15.08 4.73
C ASP A 118 16.51 16.20 3.76
N GLU A 119 16.41 17.45 4.22
CA GLU A 119 16.99 18.60 3.53
C GLU A 119 18.41 18.82 4.04
N THR A 120 19.38 18.81 3.11
CA THR A 120 20.80 19.02 3.37
C THR A 120 21.26 20.30 2.66
N GLU A 121 22.49 20.75 2.93
CA GLU A 121 23.09 21.90 2.23
C GLU A 121 23.19 21.67 0.71
N ASP A 122 23.34 20.41 0.28
CA ASP A 122 23.48 20.00 -1.12
C ASP A 122 22.15 19.64 -1.79
N GLY A 123 21.03 19.71 -1.07
CA GLY A 123 19.68 19.41 -1.58
C GLY A 123 18.92 18.37 -0.76
N VAL A 124 17.88 17.78 -1.37
CA VAL A 124 16.99 16.83 -0.70
C VAL A 124 17.53 15.41 -0.90
N VAL A 125 17.74 14.67 0.20
CA VAL A 125 18.32 13.32 0.19
C VAL A 125 17.30 12.33 0.74
N ALA A 126 17.15 11.18 0.07
CA ALA A 126 16.33 10.06 0.52
C ALA A 126 17.21 8.86 0.91
N ARG A 127 16.85 8.19 2.00
CA ARG A 127 17.59 7.03 2.54
C ARG A 127 16.65 5.95 3.06
N LEU A 128 17.07 4.69 2.99
CA LEU A 128 16.28 3.58 3.52
C LEU A 128 16.24 3.66 5.05
N ARG A 129 15.07 3.41 5.64
CA ARG A 129 14.97 3.33 7.09
C ARG A 129 15.50 1.96 7.57
N GLY A 130 16.56 1.97 8.37
CA GLY A 130 17.20 0.79 8.96
C GLY A 130 16.65 0.40 10.32
#